data_AF-A0A432TJ76-F1
#
_entry.id   AF-A0A432TJ76-F1
#
_cell.length_a   1.000
_cell.length_b   1.000
_cell.length_c   1.000
_cell.angle_alpha   90.00
_cell.angle_beta   90.00
_cell.angle_gamma   90.00
#
_symmetry.space_group_name_H-M   'P 1'
#
loop_
_entity.id
_entity.type
_entity.pdbx_description
1 polymer ?
#
loop_
_entity_poly.entity_id
_entity_poly.type
_entity_poly.pdbx_seq_one_letter_code
_entity_poly.pdbx_strand_id
1 'polypeptide(L)'
;MQIKILVTGGTIDKVYNELTGELTFDNSHLNEMLECSRSTVDIDSEVLFLKDSLDMTNEDRNLILSKCLECNENKVVITHGTDTMVE
;
A
#
# COMPACT_ATOMS: atom_id res chain seq x y z
N MET A 1 9.53 -10.20 15.62
CA MET A 1 8.06 -10.04 15.48
C MET A 1 7.87 -9.32 14.18
N GLN A 2 7.42 -10.04 13.17
CA GLN A 2 7.30 -9.52 11.82
C GLN A 2 5.98 -8.76 11.66
N ILE A 3 5.99 -7.66 10.92
CA ILE A 3 4.79 -6.90 10.53
C ILE A 3 4.55 -7.16 9.05
N LYS A 4 3.34 -7.60 8.68
CA LYS A 4 2.90 -7.67 7.29
C LYS A 4 2.45 -6.29 6.83
N ILE A 5 2.96 -5.81 5.70
CA ILE A 5 2.46 -4.60 5.05
C ILE A 5 1.83 -4.98 3.71
N LEU A 6 0.55 -4.67 3.55
CA LEU A 6 -0.18 -4.85 2.29
C LEU A 6 -0.29 -3.50 1.59
N VAL A 7 0.30 -3.40 0.40
CA VAL A 7 0.32 -2.15 -0.36
C VAL A 7 -0.83 -2.13 -1.37
N THR A 8 -1.63 -1.07 -1.33
CA THR A 8 -2.82 -0.90 -2.20
C THR A 8 -2.76 0.36 -3.08
N GLY A 9 -1.73 1.20 -2.90
CA GLY A 9 -1.54 2.48 -3.58
C GLY A 9 -1.91 3.68 -2.70
N GLY A 10 -2.68 4.60 -3.25
CA GLY A 10 -2.94 5.92 -2.65
C GLY A 10 -1.81 6.93 -2.88
N THR A 11 -1.98 8.15 -2.38
CA THR A 11 -1.03 9.26 -2.62
C THR A 11 0.39 8.96 -2.16
N ILE A 12 0.57 8.06 -1.20
CA ILE A 12 1.89 7.64 -0.72
C ILE A 12 2.75 6.97 -1.80
N ASP A 13 2.13 6.33 -2.79
CA ASP A 13 2.80 5.63 -3.90
C ASP A 13 2.67 6.37 -5.25
N LYS A 14 2.12 7.59 -5.26
CA LYS A 14 1.99 8.38 -6.50
C LYS A 14 3.30 9.08 -6.84
N VAL A 15 3.67 9.04 -8.12
CA VAL A 15 4.80 9.78 -8.70
C VAL A 15 4.28 10.88 -9.60
N TYR A 16 4.86 12.07 -9.46
CA TYR A 16 4.60 13.18 -10.37
C TYR A 16 5.36 12.98 -11.68
N ASN A 17 4.63 12.84 -12.78
CA ASN A 17 5.21 12.83 -14.11
C ASN A 17 5.46 14.28 -14.57
N GLU A 18 6.71 14.72 -14.57
CA GLU A 18 7.09 16.09 -14.93
C GLU A 18 6.80 16.46 -16.39
N LEU A 19 6.64 15.47 -17.28
CA LEU A 19 6.36 15.69 -18.70
C LEU A 19 4.88 15.92 -18.96
N THR A 20 4.00 15.17 -18.28
CA THR A 20 2.55 15.27 -18.47
C THR A 20 1.87 16.15 -17.41
N GLY A 21 2.52 16.35 -16.27
CA GLY A 21 1.97 17.02 -15.10
C GLY A 21 0.98 16.16 -14.30
N GLU A 22 0.86 14.87 -14.62
CA GLU A 22 -0.09 13.95 -13.98
C GLU A 22 0.57 13.17 -12.85
N LEU A 23 -0.23 12.79 -11.86
CA LEU A 23 0.19 11.83 -10.83
C LEU A 23 -0.14 10.41 -11.31
N THR A 24 0.88 9.55 -11.35
CA THR A 24 0.77 8.17 -11.84
C THR A 24 1.32 7.18 -10.82
N PHE A 25 1.02 5.91 -10.99
CA PHE A 25 1.63 4.83 -10.22
C PHE A 25 2.69 4.13 -11.09
N ASP A 26 3.82 3.78 -10.48
CA ASP A 26 4.87 2.99 -11.14
C ASP A 26 5.21 1.77 -10.27
N ASN A 27 6.00 1.98 -9.22
CA ASN A 27 6.32 1.00 -8.19
C ASN A 27 5.96 1.56 -6.82
N SER A 28 5.78 0.69 -5.83
CA SER A 28 5.63 1.17 -4.46
C SER A 28 6.94 1.74 -3.94
N HIS A 29 6.86 2.86 -3.22
CA HIS A 29 8.02 3.51 -2.60
C HIS A 29 8.23 3.12 -1.13
N LEU A 30 7.44 2.16 -0.65
CA LEU A 30 7.42 1.78 0.75
C LEU A 30 8.81 1.34 1.25
N ASN A 31 9.54 0.57 0.46
CA ASN A 31 10.86 0.05 0.86
C ASN A 31 11.86 1.20 1.04
N GLU A 32 11.93 2.11 0.06
CA GLU A 32 12.80 3.29 0.14
C GLU A 32 12.42 4.19 1.32
N MET A 33 11.12 4.38 1.56
CA MET A 33 10.63 5.14 2.71
C MET A 33 11.03 4.49 4.06
N LEU A 34 10.92 3.17 4.17
CA LEU A 34 11.32 2.43 5.37
C LEU A 34 12.83 2.52 5.62
N GLU A 35 13.65 2.39 4.58
CA GLU A 35 15.10 2.59 4.65
C GLU A 35 15.45 4.02 5.10
N CYS A 36 14.83 5.03 4.49
CA CYS A 36 15.03 6.43 4.84
C CYS A 36 14.64 6.74 6.29
N SER A 37 13.59 6.08 6.80
CA SER A 37 13.14 6.21 8.18
C SER A 37 14.10 5.57 9.20
N ARG A 38 15.08 4.77 8.74
CA ARG A 38 15.94 3.92 9.58
C ARG A 38 15.13 2.93 10.43
N SER A 39 14.02 2.44 9.89
CA SER A 39 13.24 1.40 10.53
C SER A 39 14.09 0.12 10.64
N THR A 40 14.16 -0.44 11.84
CA THR A 40 14.79 -1.74 12.09
C THR A 40 13.77 -2.84 12.37
N VAL A 41 12.49 -2.55 12.07
CA VAL A 41 11.40 -3.50 12.27
C VAL A 41 11.48 -4.55 11.17
N ASP A 42 11.29 -5.82 11.56
CA ASP A 42 11.16 -6.93 10.63
C ASP A 42 9.82 -6.79 9.88
N ILE A 43 9.89 -6.54 8.58
CA ILE A 43 8.76 -6.22 7.73
C ILE A 43 8.71 -7.23 6.58
N ASP A 44 7.54 -7.82 6.36
CA ASP A 44 7.19 -8.53 5.14
C ASP A 44 6.18 -7.69 4.36
N SER A 45 6.53 -7.20 3.18
CA SER A 45 5.68 -6.33 2.36
C SER A 45 5.21 -7.04 1.10
N GLU A 46 3.93 -6.88 0.76
CA GLU A 46 3.34 -7.41 -0.46
C GLU A 46 2.52 -6.32 -1.17
N VAL A 47 2.79 -6.10 -2.45
CA VAL A 47 1.98 -5.21 -3.29
C VAL A 47 0.80 -5.99 -3.85
N LEU A 48 -0.41 -5.64 -3.44
CA LEU A 48 -1.63 -6.24 -3.96
C LEU A 48 -2.04 -5.58 -5.28
N PHE A 49 -1.99 -4.25 -5.30
CA PHE A 49 -2.22 -3.40 -6.47
C PHE A 49 -1.79 -1.97 -6.12
N LEU A 50 -1.74 -1.09 -7.13
CA LEU A 50 -1.50 0.34 -6.96
C LEU A 50 -2.66 1.10 -7.61
N LYS A 51 -3.59 1.59 -6.78
CA LYS A 51 -4.79 2.31 -7.22
C LYS A 51 -5.00 3.61 -6.44
N ASP A 52 -5.74 4.52 -7.04
CA ASP A 52 -6.38 5.59 -6.28
C ASP A 52 -7.51 4.99 -5.42
N SER A 53 -7.68 5.48 -4.20
CA SER A 53 -8.78 5.05 -3.33
C SER A 53 -10.16 5.29 -3.94
N LEU A 54 -10.29 6.30 -4.82
CA LEU A 54 -11.53 6.58 -5.55
C LEU A 54 -11.84 5.54 -6.64
N ASP A 55 -10.83 4.82 -7.12
CA ASP A 55 -10.96 3.78 -8.15
C ASP A 55 -11.02 2.36 -7.54
N MET A 56 -10.97 2.26 -6.21
CA MET A 56 -10.94 0.98 -5.51
C MET A 56 -12.34 0.35 -5.46
N THR A 57 -12.44 -0.92 -5.83
CA THR A 57 -13.71 -1.65 -5.93
C THR A 57 -13.95 -2.57 -4.73
N ASN A 58 -15.16 -3.10 -4.60
CA ASN A 58 -15.46 -4.13 -3.59
C ASN A 58 -14.62 -5.41 -3.78
N GLU A 59 -14.25 -5.75 -5.02
CA GLU A 59 -13.38 -6.89 -5.30
C GLU A 59 -11.97 -6.66 -4.74
N ASP A 60 -11.45 -5.43 -4.90
CA ASP A 60 -10.17 -5.02 -4.33
C ASP A 60 -10.19 -5.09 -2.79
N ARG A 61 -11.26 -4.59 -2.15
CA ARG A 61 -11.44 -4.66 -0.69
C ARG A 61 -11.54 -6.11 -0.19
N ASN A 62 -12.23 -6.98 -0.92
CA ASN A 62 -12.32 -8.40 -0.61
C ASN A 62 -10.95 -9.10 -0.73
N LEU A 63 -10.11 -8.70 -1.69
CA LEU A 63 -8.74 -9.19 -1.80
C LEU A 63 -7.88 -8.75 -0.61
N ILE A 64 -7.98 -7.48 -0.18
CA ILE A 64 -7.30 -7.01 1.03
C ILE A 64 -7.72 -7.85 2.23
N LEU A 65 -9.03 -8.07 2.41
CA LEU A 65 -9.57 -8.88 3.50
C LEU A 65 -9.05 -10.33 3.44
N SER A 66 -9.08 -10.98 2.27
CA SER A 66 -8.60 -12.35 2.15
C SER A 66 -7.12 -12.46 2.52
N LYS A 67 -6.31 -11.50 2.08
CA LYS A 67 -4.88 -11.44 2.40
C LYS A 67 -4.62 -11.21 3.89
N CYS A 68 -5.41 -10.37 4.55
CA CYS A 68 -5.35 -10.22 6.00
C CYS A 68 -5.69 -11.52 6.74
N LEU A 69 -6.64 -12.32 6.24
CA LEU A 69 -7.05 -13.57 6.87
C LEU A 69 -6.07 -14.74 6.62
N GLU A 70 -5.38 -14.73 5.47
CA GLU A 70 -4.34 -15.71 5.10
C GLU A 70 -2.99 -15.45 5.78
N CYS A 71 -2.79 -14.23 6.26
CA CYS A 71 -1.58 -13.75 6.93
C CYS A 71 -1.37 -14.48 8.28
N ASN A 72 -0.15 -14.96 8.52
CA ASN A 72 0.22 -15.61 9.80
C ASN A 72 0.72 -14.59 10.83
N GLU A 73 1.05 -13.38 10.39
CA GLU A 73 1.56 -12.30 11.22
C GLU A 73 0.44 -11.69 12.07
N ASN A 74 0.69 -11.49 13.36
CA ASN A 74 -0.29 -10.90 14.28
C ASN A 74 -0.44 -9.37 14.13
N LYS A 75 0.28 -8.76 13.18
CA LYS A 75 0.26 -7.31 12.93
C LYS A 75 0.27 -7.07 11.44
N VAL A 76 -0.78 -6.43 10.96
CA VAL A 76 -0.95 -6.05 9.56
C VAL A 76 -1.11 -4.55 9.46
N VAL A 77 -0.39 -3.94 8.53
CA VAL A 77 -0.55 -2.53 8.12
C VAL A 77 -0.95 -2.52 6.66
N ILE A 78 -1.88 -1.64 6.29
CA ILE A 78 -2.33 -1.49 4.90
C ILE A 78 -1.99 -0.06 4.48
N THR A 79 -1.24 0.12 3.38
CA THR A 79 -1.14 1.44 2.76
C THR A 79 -2.36 1.66 1.91
N HIS A 80 -3.00 2.83 1.99
CA HIS A 80 -4.26 3.13 1.32
C HIS A 80 -4.39 4.62 1.02
N GLY A 81 -5.15 4.98 -0.02
CA GLY A 81 -5.51 6.37 -0.30
C GLY A 81 -6.53 6.91 0.71
N THR A 82 -6.45 8.19 1.06
CA THR A 82 -7.25 8.73 2.18
C THR A 82 -8.73 8.91 1.87
N ASP A 83 -9.12 9.04 0.60
CA ASP A 83 -10.47 9.45 0.21
C ASP A 83 -11.55 8.43 0.58
N THR A 84 -11.25 7.13 0.47
CA THR A 84 -12.18 6.03 0.76
C THR A 84 -11.65 5.06 1.82
N MET A 85 -10.69 5.52 2.65
CA MET A 85 -10.04 4.68 3.67
C MET A 85 -10.98 4.21 4.79
N VAL A 86 -12.08 4.93 5.03
CA VAL A 86 -13.04 4.63 6.10
C VAL A 86 -14.12 3.63 5.69
N GLU A 87 -14.17 3.25 4.41
CA GLU A 87 -15.12 2.30 3.84
C GLU A 87 -14.63 0.85 3.97
#